data_AF-A0A0M1JKE3-F1
#
_entry.id   AF-A0A0M1JKE3-F1
#
_cell.length_a   1.000
_cell.length_b   1.000
_cell.length_c   1.000
_cell.angle_alpha   90.00
_cell.angle_beta   90.00
_cell.angle_gamma   90.00
#
_symmetry.space_group_name_H-M   'P 1'
#
loop_
_entity.id
_entity.type
_entity.pdbx_description
1 polymer ?
#
loop_
_entity_poly.entity_id
_entity_poly.type
_entity_poly.pdbx_seq_one_letter_code
_entity_poly.pdbx_strand_id
1 'polypeptide(L)' 'MRILHTQYIVDENQNKTSVVLPIEEWNAVISAMEELEDIQAYDNAKAINDEILPFEKAIDELGKVDD' A
#
# COMPACT_ATOMS: atom_id res chain seq x y z
N MET A 1 -4.61 -12.50 15.06
CA MET A 1 -5.38 -11.23 15.19
C MET A 1 -4.60 -10.34 16.14
N ARG A 2 -4.06 -9.22 15.67
CA ARG A 2 -3.47 -8.22 16.58
C ARG A 2 -4.61 -7.53 17.31
N ILE A 3 -4.50 -7.40 18.63
CA ILE A 3 -5.43 -6.61 19.42
C ILE A 3 -4.91 -5.16 19.37
N LEU A 4 -5.75 -4.25 18.89
CA LEU A 4 -5.45 -2.81 18.89
C LEU A 4 -5.97 -2.18 20.18
N HIS A 5 -5.16 -1.35 20.82
CA HIS A 5 -5.53 -0.62 22.02
C HIS A 5 -6.19 0.72 21.65
N THR A 6 -7.39 0.64 21.06
CA THR A 6 -8.13 1.81 20.57
C THR A 6 -8.82 2.60 21.68
N GLN A 7 -8.70 3.92 21.65
CA GLN A 7 -9.58 4.84 22.37
C GLN A 7 -10.44 5.59 21.37
N TYR A 8 -11.75 5.71 21.62
CA TYR A 8 -12.69 6.37 20.70
C TYR A 8 -13.09 7.74 21.25
N ILE A 9 -13.08 8.74 20.37
CA ILE A 9 -13.70 10.04 20.61
C ILE A 9 -15.11 9.97 20.02
N VAL A 10 -16.11 10.38 20.81
CA VAL A 10 -17.53 10.33 20.43
C VAL A 10 -18.13 11.73 20.35
N ASP A 11 -19.13 11.90 19.49
CA ASP A 11 -19.93 13.13 19.41
C ASP A 11 -21.03 13.18 20.50
N GLU A 12 -21.84 14.24 20.48
CA GLU A 12 -22.96 14.45 21.41
C GLU A 12 -24.05 13.37 21.30
N ASN A 13 -24.13 12.68 20.16
CA ASN A 13 -25.05 11.58 19.90
C ASN A 13 -24.43 10.21 20.22
N GLN A 14 -23.25 10.18 20.85
CA GLN A 14 -22.46 8.97 21.16
C GLN A 14 -21.93 8.22 19.93
N ASN A 15 -21.91 8.85 18.75
CA ASN A 15 -21.29 8.25 17.57
C ASN A 15 -19.77 8.36 17.67
N LYS A 16 -19.05 7.29 17.36
CA LYS A 16 -17.58 7.28 17.29
C LYS A 16 -17.12 8.06 16.05
N THR A 17 -16.51 9.21 16.26
CA THR A 17 -16.06 10.10 15.19
C THR A 17 -14.56 10.04 14.93
N SER A 18 -13.78 9.60 15.93
CA SER A 18 -12.33 9.43 15.77
C SER A 18 -11.80 8.32 16.66
N VAL A 19 -10.62 7.80 16.32
CA VAL A 19 -9.90 6.79 17.08
C VAL A 19 -8.48 7.28 17.38
N VAL A 20 -8.02 7.05 18.59
CA VAL A 20 -6.66 7.28 19.04
C VAL A 20 -6.02 5.92 19.27
N LEU A 21 -4.84 5.72 18.68
CA LEU A 21 -4.03 4.52 18.79
C LEU A 21 -2.64 4.89 19.34
N PRO A 22 -1.99 3.98 20.09
CA PRO A 22 -0.55 4.06 20.31
C PRO A 22 0.19 4.15 18.97
N ILE A 23 1.22 4.99 18.91
CA ILE A 23 1.93 5.27 17.65
C ILE A 23 2.52 4.01 17.00
N GLU A 24 2.99 3.05 17.81
CA GLU A 24 3.52 1.78 17.32
C GLU A 24 2.45 0.94 16.60
N GLU A 25 1.21 0.98 17.10
CA GLU A 25 0.10 0.26 16.49
C GLU A 25 -0.38 0.94 15.22
N TRP A 26 -0.42 2.28 15.21
CA TRP A 26 -0.70 3.04 14.00
C TRP A 26 0.32 2.74 12.90
N ASN A 27 1.61 2.77 13.23
CA ASN A 27 2.67 2.46 12.29
C ASN A 27 2.56 1.02 11.76
N ALA A 28 2.15 0.06 12.60
CA ALA A 28 1.89 -1.30 12.16
C ALA A 28 0.69 -1.40 11.20
N VAL A 29 -0.36 -0.60 11.39
CA VAL A 29 -1.49 -0.51 10.45
C VAL A 29 -1.01 0.04 9.11
N ILE A 30 -0.24 1.14 9.12
CA ILE A 30 0.31 1.74 7.89
C ILE A 30 1.20 0.75 7.14
N SER A 31 2.12 0.08 7.83
CA SER A 31 3.00 -0.92 7.19
C SER A 31 2.22 -2.08 6.56
N ALA A 32 1.13 -2.53 7.19
CA ALA A 32 0.28 -3.56 6.61
C ALA A 32 -0.52 -3.06 5.40
N MET A 33 -0.87 -1.77 5.36
CA MET A 33 -1.51 -1.15 4.20
C MET A 33 -0.55 -1.04 3.02
N GLU A 34 0.70 -0.64 3.26
CA GLU A 34 1.74 -0.59 2.22
C GLU A 34 1.97 -1.97 1.58
N GLU A 35 2.03 -3.04 2.39
CA GLU A 35 2.14 -4.42 1.87
C GLU A 35 0.94 -4.80 0.98
N LEU A 36 -0.27 -4.34 1.32
CA LEU A 36 -1.45 -4.57 0.50
C LEU A 36 -1.44 -3.76 -0.80
N GLU A 37 -0.88 -2.55 -0.78
CA GLU A 37 -0.69 -1.73 -1.98
C GLU A 37 0.30 -2.39 -2.94
N ASP A 38 1.40 -2.95 -2.45
CA ASP A 38 2.36 -3.71 -3.27
C ASP A 38 1.71 -4.93 -3.93
N ILE A 39 0.86 -5.66 -3.19
CA ILE A 39 0.10 -6.80 -3.74
C ILE A 39 -0.84 -6.32 -4.85
N GLN A 40 -1.58 -5.24 -4.63
CA GLN A 40 -2.46 -4.67 -5.66
C GLN A 40 -1.69 -4.20 -6.90
N ALA A 41 -0.52 -3.58 -6.71
CA ALA A 41 0.34 -3.16 -7.80
C ALA A 41 0.82 -4.36 -8.64
N TYR A 42 1.21 -5.47 -7.99
CA TYR A 42 1.57 -6.71 -8.67
C TYR A 42 0.40 -7.29 -9.46
N ASP A 43 -0.79 -7.39 -8.85
CA ASP A 43 -1.98 -7.92 -9.52
C ASP A 43 -2.37 -7.07 -10.73
N ASN A 44 -2.32 -5.74 -10.60
CA ASN A 44 -2.56 -4.82 -11.69
C ASN A 44 -1.54 -5.00 -12.81
N ALA A 45 -0.25 -5.08 -12.48
CA ALA A 45 0.81 -5.31 -13.47
C ALA A 45 0.64 -6.66 -14.18
N LYS A 46 0.18 -7.71 -13.48
CA LYS A 46 -0.11 -9.02 -14.08
C LYS A 46 -1.39 -9.07 -14.91
N ALA A 47 -2.40 -8.26 -14.56
CA ALA A 47 -3.65 -8.18 -15.30
C ALA A 47 -3.47 -7.48 -16.65
N ILE A 48 -2.48 -6.59 -16.77
CA ILE A 48 -2.09 -6.00 -18.05
C ILE A 48 -1.41 -7.10 -18.88
N ASN A 49 -2.01 -7.45 -20.01
CA ASN A 49 -1.38 -8.33 -20.99
C ASN A 49 -0.35 -7.54 -21.81
N ASP A 50 0.71 -7.13 -21.13
CA ASP A 50 1.80 -6.34 -21.71
C ASP A 50 2.78 -7.20 -22.51
N GLU A 51 3.57 -6.56 -23.35
CA GLU A 51 4.61 -7.23 -24.13
C GLU A 51 5.69 -7.79 -23.20
N ILE A 52 5.85 -9.12 -23.21
CA ILE A 52 6.89 -9.78 -22.42
C ILE A 52 8.21 -9.65 -23.17
N LEU A 53 9.00 -8.66 -22.77
CA LEU A 53 10.33 -8.40 -23.32
C LEU A 53 11.42 -9.10 -22.46
N PRO A 54 12.43 -9.74 -23.07
CA PRO A 54 13.61 -10.21 -22.35
C PRO A 54 14.33 -9.05 -21.63
N PHE A 55 14.83 -9.29 -20.42
CA PHE A 55 15.48 -8.27 -19.59
C PHE A 55 16.59 -7.50 -20.32
N GLU A 56 17.44 -8.21 -21.06
CA GLU A 56 18.53 -7.61 -21.85
C GLU A 56 18.00 -6.58 -22.88
N LYS A 57 16.92 -6.92 -23.59
CA LYS A 57 16.28 -6.01 -24.54
C LYS A 57 15.61 -4.82 -23.87
N ALA A 58 15.00 -5.02 -22.70
CA ALA A 58 14.38 -3.93 -21.94
C ALA A 58 15.40 -2.88 -21.50
N ILE A 59 16.59 -3.32 -21.07
CA ILE A 59 17.69 -2.43 -20.70
C ILE A 59 18.22 -1.67 -21.92
N ASP A 60 18.37 -2.34 -23.07
CA ASP A 60 18.76 -1.70 -24.32
C ASP A 60 17.75 -0.65 -24.82
N GLU A 61 16.45 -0.82 -24.54
CA GLU A 61 15.41 0.15 -24.89
C GLU A 61 15.35 1.34 -23.92
N LEU A 62 15.51 1.11 -22.62
CA LEU A 62 15.56 2.17 -21.61
C LEU A 62 16.85 3.01 -21.68
N GLY A 63 17.97 2.41 -22.11
CA GLY A 63 19.25 3.10 -22.30
C GLY A 63 19.33 3.95 -23.57
N LYS A 64 18.32 3.90 -24.45
CA LYS A 64 18.19 4.71 -25.69
C LYS A 64 17.37 5.98 -25.51
N VAL A 65 17.09 6.39 -24.26
CA VAL A 65 16.61 7.76 -23.99
C VAL A 65 17.79 8.71 -24.23
N ASP A 66 18.06 8.98 -25.50
CA ASP A 66 19.16 9.80 -25.99
C ASP A 66 19.05 11.26 -25.49
N ASP A 67 20.21 11.87 -25.17
CA ASP A 67 20.45 13.31 -25.04
C ASP A 67 20.05 14.12 -26.30
#